data_AF-A0A2W4JCI3-F1
#
_entry.id   AF-A0A2W4JCI3-F1
#
_cell.length_a   1.000
_cell.length_b   1.000
_cell.length_c   1.000
_cell.angle_alpha   90.00
_cell.angle_beta   90.00
_cell.angle_gamma   90.00
#
_symmetry.space_group_name_H-M   'P 1'
#
loop_
_entity.id
_entity.type
_entity.pdbx_description
1 polymer ?
#
loop_
_entity_poly.entity_id
_entity_poly.type
_entity_poly.pdbx_seq_one_letter_code
_entity_poly.pdbx_strand_id
1 'polypeptide(L)'
;PGAPGCAPTGLARGREIPRDNPFGFHPGERWTPELGWEFMRAHCRVPDEFLRFELNRYLGWPGQAPSYKVGERIWLQAREEAKARKGPAFSLKEFHRDALNLGSLGLDPLKAALARL
;
A
#
# COMPACT_ATOMS: atom_id res chain seq x y z
N PRO A 1 13.77 8.15 8.98
CA PRO A 1 14.42 7.54 10.15
C PRO A 1 13.66 6.26 10.57
N GLY A 2 14.08 5.10 10.03
CA GLY A 2 13.54 3.80 10.44
C GLY A 2 14.19 3.36 11.74
N ALA A 3 13.42 2.83 12.68
CA ALA A 3 13.92 2.36 13.97
C ALA A 3 14.88 1.15 13.76
N PRO A 4 16.19 1.30 13.99
CA PRO A 4 17.13 0.21 13.80
C PRO A 4 17.03 -0.73 15.01
N GLY A 5 16.62 -1.98 14.77
CA GLY A 5 16.68 -3.05 15.79
C GLY A 5 15.36 -3.74 16.11
N CYS A 6 14.25 -3.32 15.51
CA CYS A 6 12.92 -3.83 15.87
C CYS A 6 12.31 -4.84 14.90
N ALA A 7 12.91 -4.98 13.71
CA ALA A 7 12.46 -5.95 12.74
C ALA A 7 13.40 -7.15 12.72
N PRO A 8 12.87 -8.38 12.79
CA PRO A 8 13.70 -9.55 12.65
C PRO A 8 14.27 -9.56 11.22
N THR A 9 15.58 -9.81 11.13
CA THR A 9 16.29 -9.96 9.86
C THR A 9 15.58 -11.03 9.02
N GLY A 10 14.83 -10.63 7.99
CA GLY A 10 14.09 -11.56 7.12
C GLY A 10 12.58 -11.61 7.29
N LEU A 11 11.94 -10.65 7.97
CA LEU A 11 10.48 -10.47 7.93
C LEU A 11 10.04 -10.20 6.49
N ALA A 12 9.56 -11.23 5.80
CA ALA A 12 9.09 -11.17 4.42
C ALA A 12 7.95 -12.16 4.22
N ARG A 13 6.87 -11.70 3.57
CA ARG A 13 5.66 -12.50 3.34
C ARG A 13 5.99 -13.82 2.65
N GLY A 14 5.52 -14.92 3.23
CA GLY A 14 5.65 -16.26 2.67
C GLY A 14 6.98 -16.97 2.94
N ARG A 15 7.94 -16.32 3.61
CA ARG A 15 9.11 -17.01 4.17
C ARG A 15 8.75 -17.72 5.47
N GLU A 16 9.38 -18.86 5.69
CA GLU A 16 9.30 -19.57 6.98
C GLU A 16 10.06 -18.79 8.06
N ILE A 17 9.48 -18.80 9.26
CA ILE A 17 10.10 -18.31 10.48
C ILE A 17 11.16 -19.34 10.89
N PRO A 18 12.43 -18.93 11.06
CA PRO A 18 13.51 -19.85 11.45
C PRO A 18 13.12 -20.64 12.70
N ARG A 19 13.27 -21.97 12.64
CA ARG A 19 12.95 -22.87 13.76
C ARG A 19 13.87 -22.66 14.95
N ASP A 20 15.07 -22.17 14.69
CA ASP A 20 16.14 -21.84 15.63
C ASP A 20 16.13 -20.36 16.04
N ASN A 21 15.00 -19.66 15.91
CA ASN A 21 14.94 -18.25 16.30
C ASN A 21 15.08 -18.08 17.83
N PRO A 22 15.82 -17.05 18.30
CA PRO A 22 16.10 -16.85 19.73
C PRO A 22 14.88 -16.43 20.55
N PHE A 23 13.76 -16.12 19.90
CA PHE A 23 12.52 -15.69 20.54
C PHE A 23 11.53 -16.85 20.77
N GLY A 24 11.82 -18.05 20.23
CA GLY A 24 10.87 -19.18 20.23
C GLY A 24 9.52 -18.88 19.56
N PHE A 25 9.46 -17.82 18.74
CA PHE A 25 8.21 -17.32 18.17
C PHE A 25 7.86 -18.14 16.91
N HIS A 26 6.72 -18.84 16.91
CA HIS A 26 6.14 -19.61 15.80
C HIS A 26 7.16 -20.34 14.89
N PRO A 27 8.01 -21.23 15.44
CA PRO A 27 9.08 -21.88 14.70
C PRO A 27 8.54 -22.77 13.56
N GLY A 28 8.98 -22.52 12.32
CA GLY A 28 8.57 -23.29 11.15
C GLY A 28 7.20 -22.90 10.56
N GLU A 29 6.53 -21.90 11.12
CA GLU A 29 5.36 -21.30 10.49
C GLU A 29 5.78 -20.27 9.42
N ARG A 30 4.85 -19.89 8.54
CA ARG A 30 5.11 -18.84 7.54
C ARG A 30 4.73 -17.47 8.10
N TRP A 31 5.53 -16.45 7.80
CA TRP A 31 5.21 -15.08 8.16
C TRP A 31 3.87 -14.63 7.56
N THR A 32 2.91 -14.33 8.44
CA THR A 32 1.63 -13.68 8.13
C THR A 32 1.58 -12.25 8.71
N PRO A 33 0.69 -11.38 8.22
CA PRO A 33 0.44 -10.06 8.80
C PRO A 33 0.15 -10.07 10.31
N GLU A 34 -0.62 -11.04 10.76
CA GLU A 34 -1.04 -11.19 12.15
C GLU A 34 0.15 -11.56 13.04
N LEU A 35 0.95 -12.55 12.61
CA LEU A 35 2.16 -12.97 13.32
C LEU A 35 3.24 -11.87 13.33
N GLY A 36 3.38 -11.13 12.22
CA GLY A 36 4.28 -9.98 12.18
C GLY A 36 3.83 -8.86 13.14
N TRP A 37 2.53 -8.58 13.22
CA TRP A 37 1.98 -7.60 14.16
C TRP A 37 2.22 -7.99 15.61
N GLU A 38 1.95 -9.25 15.95
CA GLU A 38 2.15 -9.79 17.29
C GLU A 38 3.63 -9.73 17.69
N PHE A 39 4.52 -10.18 16.82
CA PHE A 39 5.97 -10.13 17.06
C PHE A 39 6.45 -8.71 17.30
N MET A 40 6.08 -7.77 16.42
CA MET A 40 6.54 -6.40 16.55
C MET A 40 5.91 -5.71 17.76
N ARG A 41 4.65 -5.97 18.12
CA ARG A 41 4.03 -5.41 19.32
C ARG A 41 4.68 -5.91 20.61
N ALA A 42 5.08 -7.18 20.65
CA ALA A 42 5.73 -7.78 21.80
C ALA A 42 7.17 -7.28 22.01
N HIS A 43 7.89 -6.95 20.92
CA HIS A 43 9.32 -6.63 20.97
C HIS A 43 9.64 -5.15 20.68
N CYS A 44 8.69 -4.37 20.18
CA CYS A 44 8.86 -2.96 19.86
C CYS A 44 8.00 -2.06 20.75
N ARG A 45 8.67 -1.21 21.53
CA ARG A 45 8.04 -0.16 22.32
C ARG A 45 7.93 1.13 21.51
N VAL A 46 7.19 1.08 20.42
CA VAL A 46 6.85 2.26 19.60
C VAL A 46 5.34 2.39 19.49
N PRO A 47 4.79 3.58 19.17
CA PRO A 47 3.35 3.74 19.01
C PRO A 47 2.77 2.80 17.95
N ASP A 48 1.55 2.30 18.17
CA ASP A 48 0.84 1.35 17.28
C ASP A 48 0.75 1.85 15.82
N GLU A 49 0.60 3.17 15.62
CA GLU A 49 0.63 3.83 14.31
C GLU A 49 1.94 3.58 13.55
N PHE A 50 3.08 3.74 14.25
CA PHE A 50 4.41 3.53 13.68
C PHE A 50 4.68 2.04 13.43
N LEU A 51 4.22 1.19 14.34
CA LEU A 51 4.27 -0.27 14.22
C LEU A 51 3.52 -0.76 12.97
N ARG A 52 2.33 -0.23 12.68
CA ARG A 52 1.56 -0.57 11.48
C ARG A 52 2.29 -0.16 10.22
N PHE A 53 2.89 1.02 10.21
CA PHE A 53 3.67 1.51 9.07
C PHE A 53 4.87 0.60 8.78
N GLU A 54 5.64 0.24 9.82
CA GLU A 54 6.80 -0.63 9.70
C GLU A 54 6.40 -2.07 9.32
N LEU A 55 5.37 -2.64 9.94
CA LEU A 55 4.84 -3.97 9.60
C LEU A 55 4.47 -4.07 8.12
N ASN A 56 3.75 -3.06 7.61
CA ASN A 56 3.38 -2.98 6.22
C ASN A 56 4.61 -2.90 5.31
N ARG A 57 5.63 -2.13 5.70
CA ARG A 57 6.88 -2.02 4.95
C ARG A 57 7.63 -3.35 4.89
N TYR A 58 7.76 -4.06 6.01
CA TYR A 58 8.54 -5.30 6.10
C TYR A 58 7.85 -6.49 5.42
N LEU A 59 6.53 -6.63 5.56
CA LEU A 59 5.80 -7.71 4.89
C LEU A 59 5.59 -7.49 3.38
N GLY A 60 6.32 -6.54 2.77
CA GLY A 60 6.37 -6.32 1.33
C GLY A 60 5.36 -5.32 0.78
N TRP A 61 4.82 -4.42 1.62
CA TRP A 61 3.79 -3.44 1.26
C TRP A 61 2.52 -4.05 0.63
N PRO A 62 1.75 -4.84 1.39
CA PRO A 62 0.38 -5.19 1.04
C PRO A 62 -0.52 -3.98 1.20
N GLY A 63 -0.48 -3.11 0.19
CA GLY A 63 -1.20 -1.85 0.18
C GLY A 63 -0.71 -0.96 -0.95
N GLN A 64 0.59 -0.98 -1.28
CA GLN A 64 1.13 -0.14 -2.34
C GLN A 64 1.12 -0.80 -3.72
N ALA A 65 1.41 -2.10 -3.81
CA ALA A 65 1.17 -2.82 -5.07
C ALA A 65 -0.34 -2.83 -5.44
N PRO A 66 -1.29 -3.06 -4.50
CA PRO A 66 -2.70 -2.82 -4.74
C PRO A 66 -3.02 -1.35 -5.00
N SER A 67 -2.57 -0.37 -4.22
CA SER A 67 -2.94 1.04 -4.43
C SER A 67 -2.41 1.60 -5.75
N TYR A 68 -1.24 1.15 -6.20
CA TYR A 68 -0.72 1.48 -7.52
C TYR A 68 -1.63 0.90 -8.61
N LYS A 69 -1.97 -0.41 -8.52
CA LYS A 69 -2.84 -1.05 -9.52
C LYS A 69 -4.29 -0.58 -9.47
N VAL A 70 -4.79 -0.25 -8.30
CA VAL A 70 -6.11 0.34 -8.09
C VAL A 70 -6.14 1.78 -8.58
N GLY A 71 -5.09 2.57 -8.30
CA GLY A 71 -4.93 3.91 -8.83
C GLY A 71 -4.85 3.92 -10.36
N GLU A 72 -4.00 3.07 -10.94
CA GLU A 72 -3.88 2.87 -12.40
C GLU A 72 -5.24 2.51 -13.00
N ARG A 73 -5.97 1.57 -12.41
CA ARG A 73 -7.30 1.18 -12.86
C ARG A 73 -8.30 2.34 -12.77
N ILE A 74 -8.30 3.12 -11.69
CA ILE A 74 -9.18 4.29 -11.53
C ILE A 74 -8.89 5.33 -12.62
N TRP A 75 -7.61 5.60 -12.90
CA TRP A 75 -7.19 6.53 -13.96
C TRP A 75 -7.63 6.06 -15.34
N LEU A 76 -7.43 4.78 -15.66
CA LEU A 76 -7.85 4.21 -16.94
C LEU A 76 -9.37 4.27 -17.10
N GLN A 77 -10.13 3.87 -16.06
CA GLN A 77 -11.59 3.92 -16.09
C GLN A 77 -12.11 5.35 -16.28
N ALA A 78 -11.62 6.31 -15.50
CA ALA A 78 -12.03 7.70 -15.63
C ALA A 78 -11.73 8.29 -17.02
N ARG A 79 -10.59 7.92 -17.62
CA ARG A 79 -10.25 8.35 -18.97
C ARG A 79 -11.24 7.81 -20.00
N GLU A 80 -11.58 6.52 -19.93
CA GLU A 80 -12.55 5.92 -20.85
C GLU A 80 -13.96 6.51 -20.65
N GLU A 81 -14.37 6.76 -19.42
CA GLU A 81 -15.65 7.44 -19.10
C GLU A 81 -15.68 8.88 -19.65
N ALA A 82 -14.60 9.64 -19.45
CA ALA A 82 -14.47 11.00 -19.99
C ALA A 82 -14.49 11.01 -21.52
N LYS A 83 -13.84 10.02 -22.16
CA LYS A 83 -13.85 9.83 -23.61
C LYS A 83 -15.23 9.47 -24.12
N ALA A 84 -15.96 8.60 -23.42
CA ALA A 84 -17.34 8.24 -23.76
C ALA A 84 -18.29 9.44 -23.64
N ARG A 85 -18.15 10.27 -22.59
CA ARG A 85 -18.99 11.44 -22.36
C ARG A 85 -18.72 12.60 -23.32
N LYS A 86 -17.44 12.85 -23.65
CA LYS A 86 -17.03 13.97 -24.53
C LYS A 86 -16.99 13.60 -26.01
N GLY A 87 -16.94 12.30 -26.34
CA GLY A 87 -16.95 11.81 -27.72
C GLY A 87 -15.87 12.49 -28.59
N PRO A 88 -16.21 13.08 -29.75
CA PRO A 88 -15.26 13.78 -30.61
C PRO A 88 -14.58 14.99 -29.98
N ALA A 89 -15.17 15.59 -28.94
CA ALA A 89 -14.60 16.72 -28.22
C ALA A 89 -13.59 16.30 -27.13
N PHE A 90 -13.31 15.00 -26.99
CA PHE A 90 -12.35 14.52 -26.02
C PHE A 90 -10.91 14.91 -26.39
N SER A 91 -10.22 15.56 -25.47
CA SER A 91 -8.79 15.85 -25.56
C SER A 91 -8.03 15.20 -24.41
N LEU A 92 -7.11 14.29 -24.75
CA LEU A 92 -6.26 13.62 -23.76
C LEU A 92 -5.36 14.61 -23.01
N LYS A 93 -4.90 15.66 -23.70
CA LYS A 93 -4.05 16.70 -23.10
C LYS A 93 -4.81 17.49 -22.03
N GLU A 94 -6.07 17.83 -22.31
CA GLU A 94 -6.91 18.57 -21.35
C GLU A 94 -7.29 17.71 -20.16
N PHE A 95 -7.65 16.45 -20.41
CA PHE A 95 -7.91 15.48 -19.35
C PHE A 95 -6.72 15.36 -18.38
N HIS A 96 -5.49 15.19 -18.90
CA HIS A 96 -4.31 15.11 -18.03
C HIS A 96 -4.04 16.40 -17.27
N ARG A 97 -4.19 17.57 -17.92
CA ARG A 97 -4.03 18.87 -17.25
C ARG A 97 -4.99 19.00 -16.08
N ASP A 98 -6.28 18.75 -16.32
CA ASP A 98 -7.32 18.94 -15.33
C ASP A 98 -7.18 17.91 -14.19
N ALA A 99 -6.80 16.68 -14.52
CA ALA A 99 -6.56 15.63 -13.53
C ALA A 99 -5.33 15.89 -12.65
N LEU A 100 -4.22 16.40 -13.21
CA LEU A 100 -3.02 16.75 -12.43
C LEU A 100 -3.24 18.00 -11.57
N ASN A 101 -4.10 18.93 -12.00
CA ASN A 101 -4.48 20.12 -11.22
C ASN A 101 -5.26 19.79 -9.92
N LEU A 102 -5.81 18.58 -9.79
CA LEU A 102 -6.48 18.13 -8.57
C LEU A 102 -5.50 17.90 -7.39
N GLY A 103 -4.21 17.79 -7.67
CA GLY A 103 -3.17 17.55 -6.67
C GLY A 103 -3.16 16.11 -6.13
N SER A 104 -2.38 15.90 -5.07
CA SER A 104 -2.26 14.58 -4.43
C SER A 104 -3.48 14.29 -3.56
N LEU A 105 -4.37 13.44 -4.05
CA LEU A 105 -5.58 12.98 -3.35
C LEU A 105 -5.44 11.51 -2.96
N GLY A 106 -6.08 11.12 -1.84
CA GLY A 106 -6.30 9.71 -1.53
C GLY A 106 -7.17 9.03 -2.61
N LEU A 107 -7.16 7.68 -2.67
CA LEU A 107 -7.84 6.93 -3.74
C LEU A 107 -9.33 7.22 -3.88
N ASP A 108 -10.08 7.33 -2.77
CA ASP A 108 -11.52 7.59 -2.82
C ASP A 108 -11.85 9.02 -3.29
N PRO A 109 -11.21 10.09 -2.74
CA PRO A 109 -11.35 11.43 -3.29
C PRO A 109 -10.87 11.55 -4.76
N LEU A 110 -9.80 10.85 -5.14
CA LEU A 110 -9.28 10.85 -6.51
C LEU A 110 -10.31 10.28 -7.48
N LYS A 111 -10.92 9.13 -7.15
CA LYS A 111 -11.97 8.51 -7.97
C LYS A 111 -13.15 9.44 -8.16
N ALA A 112 -13.63 10.06 -7.08
CA ALA A 112 -14.77 10.97 -7.13
C ALA A 112 -14.46 12.25 -7.93
N ALA A 113 -13.23 12.75 -7.84
CA ALA A 113 -12.81 13.95 -8.57
C ALA A 113 -12.63 13.66 -10.08
N LEU A 114 -11.98 12.56 -10.44
CA LEU A 114 -11.78 12.16 -11.84
C LEU A 114 -13.09 11.85 -12.58
N ALA A 115 -14.10 11.28 -11.90
CA ALA A 115 -15.40 11.00 -12.49
C ALA A 115 -16.16 12.27 -12.96
N ARG A 116 -15.77 13.44 -12.44
CA ARG A 116 -16.39 14.74 -12.79
C ARG A 116 -15.70 15.45 -13.96
N LEU A 117 -14.53 14.98 -14.42
CA LEU A 117 -13.74 15.53 -15.53
C LEU A 117 -14.17 14.95 -16.86
#